data_AF-A0A969XAV0-F1
#
_entry.id   AF-A0A969XAV0-F1
#
_cell.length_a   1.000
_cell.length_b   1.000
_cell.length_c   1.000
_cell.angle_alpha   90.00
_cell.angle_beta   90.00
_cell.angle_gamma   90.00
#
_symmetry.space_group_name_H-M   'P 1'
#
loop_
_entity.id
_entity.type
_entity.pdbx_description
1 polymer ?
#
loop_
_entity_poly.entity_id
_entity_poly.type
_entity_poly.pdbx_seq_one_letter_code
_entity_poly.pdbx_strand_id
1 'polypeptide(L)'
;MHKSGIPIGRIFGIKVNLHTSWFIIFFLITWTLAAIYFPASFQHWSQAMTIGAGILTSLLYFGSILIHELSHSLVAIRKGIPIKSITLFFLGGASEMTEEPKNARDELLMSAAGPLSSLLLGIIFLGLHFVFRDQPYLAYEFISGTSLYLGFINLFIGVFNLIPAFPLDGGRVLRSLIWW
;
A
#
# COMPACT_ATOMS: atom_id res chain seq x y z
N MET A 1 1.16 -3.33 24.80
CA MET A 1 1.26 -4.35 23.72
C MET A 1 2.35 -3.90 22.75
N HIS A 2 3.06 -4.86 22.13
CA HIS A 2 4.49 -4.87 21.75
C HIS A 2 5.07 -3.58 21.07
N LYS A 3 6.07 -2.95 21.70
CA LYS A 3 6.85 -1.80 21.19
C LYS A 3 7.98 -2.25 20.24
N SER A 4 7.69 -3.08 19.24
CA SER A 4 8.73 -3.75 18.41
C SER A 4 8.80 -3.17 17.00
N GLY A 5 8.81 -1.85 16.87
CA GLY A 5 8.98 -1.17 15.59
C GLY A 5 10.27 -0.36 15.57
N ILE A 6 11.11 -0.55 14.55
CA ILE A 6 12.28 0.30 14.27
C ILE A 6 11.74 1.62 13.70
N PRO A 7 11.98 2.78 14.36
CA PRO A 7 11.50 4.06 13.85
C PRO A 7 12.28 4.45 12.59
N ILE A 8 11.56 4.79 11.52
CA ILE A 8 12.17 5.21 10.25
C ILE A 8 12.04 6.71 9.99
N GLY A 9 11.09 7.39 10.64
CA GLY A 9 10.92 8.82 10.48
C GLY A 9 9.56 9.33 10.96
N ARG A 10 9.24 10.56 10.55
CA ARG A 10 7.93 11.18 10.76
C ARG A 10 7.39 11.75 9.47
N ILE A 11 6.11 11.50 9.17
CA ILE A 11 5.40 12.02 8.01
C ILE A 11 4.13 12.71 8.53
N PHE A 12 3.92 13.99 8.19
CA PHE A 12 2.82 14.81 8.71
C PHE A 12 2.66 14.77 10.25
N GLY A 13 3.78 14.65 10.97
CA GLY A 13 3.80 14.55 12.44
C GLY A 13 3.54 13.14 13.00
N ILE A 14 3.16 12.18 12.17
CA ILE A 14 2.92 10.78 12.53
C ILE A 14 4.25 10.02 12.52
N LYS A 15 4.57 9.29 13.59
CA LYS A 15 5.75 8.41 13.64
C LYS A 15 5.53 7.19 12.76
N VAL A 16 6.46 6.91 11.85
CA VAL A 16 6.41 5.69 11.03
C VAL A 16 7.46 4.71 11.54
N ASN A 17 7.02 3.47 11.81
CA ASN A 17 7.86 2.40 12.31
C ASN A 17 7.79 1.16 11.38
N LEU A 18 8.85 0.38 11.35
CA LEU A 18 8.89 -0.93 10.70
C LEU A 18 9.01 -2.04 11.74
N HIS A 19 8.08 -2.97 11.75
CA HIS A 19 8.23 -4.19 12.54
C HIS A 19 9.28 -5.11 11.90
N THR A 20 10.00 -5.93 12.67
CA THR A 20 11.05 -6.83 12.14
C THR A 20 10.52 -7.78 11.05
N SER A 21 9.25 -8.20 11.16
CA SER A 21 8.59 -9.03 10.14
C SER A 21 8.45 -8.35 8.77
N TRP A 22 8.53 -7.02 8.71
CA TRP A 22 8.56 -6.26 7.46
C TRP A 22 9.75 -6.66 6.58
N PHE A 23 10.94 -6.85 7.16
CA PHE A 23 12.13 -7.21 6.39
C PHE A 23 12.01 -8.61 5.77
N ILE A 24 11.36 -9.54 6.48
CA ILE A 24 11.12 -10.90 5.98
C ILE A 24 10.20 -10.86 4.77
N ILE A 25 9.05 -10.17 4.88
CA ILE A 25 8.11 -10.08 3.76
C ILE A 25 8.67 -9.25 2.60
N PHE A 26 9.45 -8.20 2.89
CA PHE A 26 10.12 -7.40 1.88
C PHE A 26 11.10 -8.25 1.07
N PHE A 27 11.92 -9.06 1.74
CA PHE A 27 12.81 -9.99 1.07
C PHE A 27 12.04 -11.02 0.25
N LEU A 28 10.99 -11.63 0.81
CA LEU A 28 10.19 -12.64 0.12
C LEU A 28 9.52 -12.09 -1.15
N ILE A 29 8.90 -10.90 -1.07
CA ILE A 29 8.28 -10.24 -2.23
C ILE A 29 9.34 -9.89 -3.26
N THR A 30 10.45 -9.28 -2.83
CA THR A 30 11.56 -8.90 -3.73
C THR A 30 12.12 -10.12 -4.45
N TRP A 31 12.36 -11.21 -3.73
CA TRP A 31 12.84 -12.47 -4.31
C TRP A 31 11.83 -13.04 -5.30
N THR A 32 10.55 -13.11 -4.93
CA THR A 32 9.48 -13.61 -5.80
C THR A 32 9.39 -12.79 -7.09
N LEU A 33 9.48 -11.47 -6.98
CA LEU A 33 9.45 -10.58 -8.14
C LEU A 33 10.69 -10.77 -9.03
N ALA A 34 11.88 -10.76 -8.43
CA ALA A 34 13.15 -10.81 -9.15
C ALA A 34 13.47 -12.17 -9.75
N ALA A 35 13.08 -13.27 -9.08
CA ALA A 35 13.43 -14.63 -9.45
C ALA A 35 12.31 -15.38 -10.18
N ILE A 36 11.05 -14.94 -10.06
CA ILE A 36 9.90 -15.64 -10.64
C ILE A 36 9.13 -14.73 -11.59
N TYR A 37 8.54 -13.63 -11.10
CA TYR A 37 7.60 -12.83 -11.89
C TYR A 37 8.25 -12.13 -13.09
N PHE A 38 9.31 -11.34 -12.87
CA PHE A 38 9.97 -10.58 -13.94
C PHE A 38 10.69 -11.49 -14.94
N PRO A 39 11.44 -12.54 -14.53
CA PRO A 39 12.04 -13.47 -15.49
C PRO A 39 11.00 -14.22 -16.34
N ALA A 40 9.83 -14.57 -15.78
CA ALA A 40 8.77 -15.24 -16.52
C ALA A 40 8.07 -14.30 -17.53
N SER A 41 7.91 -13.03 -17.19
CA SER A 41 7.20 -12.04 -18.02
C SER A 41 8.11 -11.35 -19.03
N PHE A 42 9.39 -11.19 -18.71
CA PHE A 42 10.40 -10.47 -19.50
C PHE A 42 11.67 -11.31 -19.62
N GLN A 43 11.60 -12.36 -20.45
CA GLN A 43 12.66 -13.37 -20.58
C GLN A 43 14.00 -12.82 -21.09
N HIS A 44 13.98 -11.68 -21.79
CA HIS A 44 15.15 -11.01 -22.33
C HIS A 44 15.82 -10.05 -21.34
N TRP A 45 15.22 -9.79 -20.17
CA TRP A 45 15.84 -8.93 -19.17
C TRP A 45 17.05 -9.60 -18.55
N SER A 46 18.12 -8.82 -18.36
CA SER A 46 19.29 -9.29 -17.62
C SER A 46 18.94 -9.53 -16.14
N GLN A 47 19.71 -10.40 -15.48
CA GLN A 47 19.53 -10.67 -14.05
C GLN A 47 19.60 -9.40 -13.19
N ALA A 48 20.47 -8.44 -13.55
CA ALA A 48 20.57 -7.16 -12.85
C ALA A 48 19.29 -6.34 -12.95
N MET A 49 18.62 -6.38 -14.11
CA MET A 49 17.36 -5.68 -14.33
C MET A 49 16.22 -6.31 -13.54
N THR A 50 16.09 -7.64 -13.52
CA THR A 50 15.01 -8.31 -12.78
C THR A 50 15.16 -8.10 -11.28
N ILE A 51 16.39 -8.11 -10.75
CA ILE A 51 16.69 -7.76 -9.35
C ILE A 51 16.35 -6.30 -9.08
N GLY A 52 16.78 -5.36 -9.94
CA GLY A 52 16.47 -3.94 -9.80
C GLY A 52 14.96 -3.66 -9.82
N ALA A 53 14.24 -4.30 -10.74
CA ALA A 53 12.79 -4.23 -10.85
C ALA A 53 12.10 -4.79 -9.61
N GLY A 54 12.55 -5.94 -9.10
CA GLY A 54 12.05 -6.56 -7.88
C GLY A 54 12.20 -5.65 -6.66
N ILE A 55 13.40 -5.08 -6.45
CA ILE A 55 13.67 -4.18 -5.33
C ILE A 55 12.80 -2.92 -5.43
N LEU A 56 12.80 -2.26 -6.60
CA LEU A 56 12.04 -1.03 -6.81
C LEU A 56 10.54 -1.25 -6.63
N THR A 57 10.00 -2.31 -7.24
CA THR A 57 8.57 -2.66 -7.15
C THR A 57 8.19 -2.97 -5.71
N SER A 58 8.99 -3.73 -4.96
CA SER A 58 8.74 -3.98 -3.54
C SER A 58 8.73 -2.70 -2.71
N LEU A 59 9.69 -1.79 -2.92
CA LEU A 59 9.75 -0.52 -2.20
C LEU A 59 8.51 0.34 -2.50
N LEU A 60 8.12 0.45 -3.77
CA LEU A 60 6.93 1.20 -4.19
C LEU A 60 5.63 0.54 -3.69
N TYR A 61 5.59 -0.79 -3.61
CA TYR A 61 4.48 -1.53 -3.02
C TYR A 61 4.29 -1.19 -1.55
N PHE A 62 5.35 -1.25 -0.73
CA PHE A 62 5.26 -0.83 0.68
C PHE A 62 5.01 0.67 0.83
N GLY A 63 5.53 1.49 -0.09
CA GLY A 63 5.18 2.91 -0.18
C GLY A 63 3.69 3.12 -0.42
N SER A 64 3.07 2.28 -1.26
CA SER A 64 1.62 2.32 -1.52
C SER A 64 0.81 1.92 -0.29
N ILE A 65 1.23 0.89 0.45
CA ILE A 65 0.62 0.52 1.74
C ILE A 65 0.76 1.67 2.75
N LEU A 66 1.92 2.33 2.80
CA LEU A 66 2.10 3.48 3.67
C LEU A 66 1.17 4.63 3.30
N ILE A 67 0.98 4.91 2.01
CA ILE A 67 0.02 5.92 1.52
C ILE A 67 -1.41 5.53 1.89
N HIS A 68 -1.76 4.24 1.83
CA HIS A 68 -3.06 3.73 2.27
C HIS A 68 -3.33 4.06 3.74
N GLU A 69 -2.41 3.68 4.64
CA GLU A 69 -2.51 3.98 6.08
C GLU A 69 -2.48 5.48 6.39
N LEU A 70 -1.64 6.22 5.66
CA LEU A 70 -1.58 7.68 5.79
C LEU A 70 -2.89 8.32 5.37
N SER A 71 -3.58 7.78 4.37
CA SER A 71 -4.86 8.33 3.91
C SER A 71 -5.94 8.21 4.99
N HIS A 72 -6.04 7.06 5.67
CA HIS A 72 -6.88 6.92 6.87
C HIS A 72 -6.50 7.95 7.93
N SER A 73 -5.20 8.00 8.25
CA SER A 73 -4.66 8.81 9.34
C SER A 73 -4.87 10.31 9.11
N LEU A 74 -4.71 10.79 7.88
CA LEU A 74 -4.92 12.19 7.50
C LEU A 74 -6.39 12.59 7.61
N VAL A 75 -7.32 11.71 7.24
CA VAL A 75 -8.75 11.96 7.45
C VAL A 75 -9.07 11.98 8.95
N ALA A 76 -8.55 11.04 9.73
CA ALA A 76 -8.72 11.00 11.19
C ALA A 76 -8.23 12.29 11.87
N ILE A 77 -7.02 12.76 11.53
CA ILE A 77 -6.45 14.01 12.07
C ILE A 77 -7.34 15.22 11.72
N ARG A 78 -7.85 15.30 10.49
CA ARG A 78 -8.78 16.37 10.09
C ARG A 78 -10.11 16.33 10.85
N LYS A 79 -10.49 15.18 11.39
CA LYS A 79 -11.65 14.98 12.25
C LYS A 79 -11.34 15.12 13.74
N GLY A 80 -10.13 15.55 14.09
CA GLY A 80 -9.70 15.76 15.48
C GLY A 80 -9.37 14.47 16.23
N ILE A 81 -9.17 13.36 15.52
CA ILE A 81 -8.77 12.07 16.12
C ILE A 81 -7.24 11.97 16.07
N PRO A 82 -6.54 11.94 17.22
CA PRO A 82 -5.07 11.91 17.22
C PRO A 82 -4.53 10.54 16.81
N ILE A 83 -3.58 10.56 15.87
CA ILE A 83 -2.82 9.37 15.41
C ILE A 83 -1.39 9.43 15.96
N LYS A 84 -1.00 8.41 16.70
CA LYS A 84 0.31 8.40 17.40
C LYS A 84 1.43 7.84 16.52
N SER A 85 1.15 6.73 15.84
CA SER A 85 2.13 6.08 14.96
C SER A 85 1.47 5.20 13.90
N ILE A 86 2.20 4.93 12.82
CA ILE A 86 1.89 3.91 11.81
C ILE A 86 3.02 2.89 11.86
N THR A 87 2.68 1.62 11.98
CA THR A 87 3.67 0.53 11.95
C THR A 87 3.39 -0.37 10.75
N LEU A 88 4.38 -0.54 9.88
CA LEU A 88 4.31 -1.50 8.77
C LEU A 88 4.86 -2.87 9.23
N PHE A 89 4.19 -3.93 8.81
CA PHE A 89 4.52 -5.31 9.14
C PHE A 89 4.05 -6.25 8.02
N PHE A 90 4.16 -7.56 8.23
CA PHE A 90 3.95 -8.53 7.14
C PHE A 90 2.52 -8.59 6.57
N LEU A 91 1.47 -8.23 7.34
CA LEU A 91 0.09 -8.21 6.83
C LEU A 91 -0.31 -6.86 6.23
N GLY A 92 0.55 -5.84 6.27
CA GLY A 92 0.22 -4.49 5.81
C GLY A 92 0.72 -3.42 6.79
N GLY A 93 -0.12 -2.43 7.06
CA GLY A 93 0.14 -1.40 8.05
C GLY A 93 -0.94 -1.36 9.13
N ALA A 94 -0.62 -0.76 10.26
CA ALA A 94 -1.59 -0.46 11.30
C ALA A 94 -1.29 0.91 11.92
N SER A 95 -2.31 1.77 11.95
CA SER A 95 -2.27 3.04 12.66
C SER A 95 -2.69 2.87 14.13
N GLU A 96 -1.86 3.36 15.06
CA GLU A 96 -2.18 3.46 16.48
C GLU A 96 -3.04 4.72 16.70
N MET A 97 -4.36 4.51 16.71
CA MET A 97 -5.36 5.53 17.06
C MET A 97 -5.49 5.65 18.58
N THR A 98 -5.68 6.88 19.07
CA THR A 98 -5.89 7.13 20.51
C THR A 98 -7.37 7.17 20.92
N GLU A 99 -8.26 7.43 19.97
CA GLU A 99 -9.71 7.51 20.17
C GLU A 99 -10.43 6.82 19.00
N GLU A 100 -11.62 6.27 19.25
CA GLU A 100 -12.51 5.77 18.19
C GLU A 100 -13.29 6.92 17.52
N PRO A 101 -13.74 6.75 16.26
CA PRO A 101 -14.60 7.72 15.60
C PRO A 101 -15.88 8.02 16.39
N LYS A 102 -16.20 9.31 16.54
CA LYS A 102 -17.32 9.80 17.38
C LYS A 102 -18.69 9.67 16.71
N ASN A 103 -18.73 9.55 15.38
CA ASN A 103 -19.95 9.44 14.59
C ASN A 103 -19.70 8.58 13.34
N ALA A 104 -20.78 8.04 12.79
CA ALA A 104 -20.77 7.18 11.60
C ALA A 104 -20.11 7.84 10.38
N ARG A 105 -20.38 9.14 10.15
CA ARG A 105 -19.81 9.87 9.02
C ARG A 105 -18.30 9.93 9.06
N ASP A 106 -17.71 10.16 10.23
CA ASP A 106 -16.26 10.21 10.39
C ASP A 106 -15.64 8.82 10.25
N GLU A 107 -16.29 7.76 10.76
CA GLU A 107 -15.87 6.36 10.53
C GLU A 107 -15.90 6.01 9.04
N LEU A 108 -16.95 6.38 8.31
CA LEU A 108 -17.10 6.14 6.88
C LEU A 108 -15.99 6.83 6.08
N LEU A 109 -15.81 8.13 6.29
CA LEU A 109 -14.81 8.91 5.55
C LEU A 109 -13.39 8.40 5.84
N MET A 110 -13.11 8.05 7.09
CA MET A 110 -11.82 7.51 7.49
C MET A 110 -11.59 6.15 6.84
N SER A 111 -12.51 5.19 7.00
CA SER A 111 -12.37 3.82 6.47
C SER A 111 -12.35 3.76 4.95
N ALA A 112 -13.04 4.65 4.24
CA ALA A 112 -12.99 4.69 2.78
C ALA A 112 -11.67 5.30 2.24
N ALA A 113 -10.95 6.11 3.03
CA ALA A 113 -9.81 6.88 2.54
C ALA A 113 -8.64 6.00 2.05
N GLY A 114 -8.26 4.97 2.81
CA GLY A 114 -7.21 4.03 2.43
C GLY A 114 -7.54 3.31 1.12
N PRO A 115 -8.66 2.59 1.02
CA PRO A 115 -9.03 1.89 -0.20
C PRO A 115 -9.10 2.80 -1.43
N LEU A 116 -9.68 3.99 -1.30
CA LEU A 116 -9.72 4.97 -2.40
C LEU A 116 -8.33 5.42 -2.83
N SER A 117 -7.40 5.62 -1.89
CA SER A 117 -6.01 5.96 -2.23
C SER A 117 -5.30 4.83 -2.97
N SER A 118 -5.52 3.57 -2.58
CA SER A 118 -4.97 2.41 -3.29
C SER A 118 -5.58 2.27 -4.68
N LEU A 119 -6.90 2.46 -4.83
CA LEU A 119 -7.53 2.45 -6.15
C LEU A 119 -6.95 3.54 -7.06
N LEU A 120 -6.78 4.75 -6.54
CA LEU A 120 -6.20 5.87 -7.28
C LEU A 120 -4.76 5.57 -7.71
N LEU A 121 -3.91 5.07 -6.80
CA LEU A 121 -2.55 4.64 -7.14
C LEU A 121 -2.56 3.53 -8.18
N GLY A 122 -3.46 2.56 -8.06
CA GLY A 122 -3.64 1.48 -9.03
C GLY A 122 -3.93 2.01 -10.44
N ILE A 123 -4.86 2.96 -10.54
CA ILE A 123 -5.20 3.63 -11.81
C ILE A 123 -4.00 4.40 -12.36
N ILE A 124 -3.27 5.14 -11.53
CA ILE A 124 -2.08 5.89 -11.95
C ILE A 124 -1.01 4.96 -12.51
N PHE A 125 -0.70 3.86 -11.80
CA PHE A 125 0.30 2.89 -12.24
C PHE A 125 -0.14 2.16 -13.52
N LEU A 126 -1.42 1.78 -13.66
CA LEU A 126 -1.92 1.24 -14.92
C LEU A 126 -1.84 2.26 -16.06
N GLY A 127 -2.14 3.53 -15.78
CA GLY A 127 -1.95 4.62 -16.74
C GLY A 127 -0.51 4.71 -17.23
N LEU A 128 0.46 4.65 -16.31
CA LEU A 128 1.89 4.61 -16.65
C LEU A 128 2.23 3.38 -17.50
N HIS A 129 1.70 2.20 -17.17
CA HIS A 129 1.87 1.01 -18.00
C HIS A 129 1.39 1.24 -19.44
N PHE A 130 0.16 1.75 -19.64
CA PHE A 130 -0.37 1.98 -20.97
C PHE A 130 0.37 3.07 -21.77
N VAL A 131 0.94 4.08 -21.09
CA VAL A 131 1.76 5.11 -21.74
C VAL A 131 3.08 4.54 -22.26
N PHE A 132 3.70 3.60 -21.53
CA PHE A 132 5.05 3.11 -21.82
C PHE A 132 5.12 1.72 -22.48
N ARG A 133 4.05 0.92 -22.47
CA ARG A 133 4.07 -0.50 -22.93
C ARG A 133 4.47 -0.70 -24.39
N ASP A 134 4.15 0.25 -25.27
CA ASP A 134 4.37 0.12 -26.72
C ASP A 134 5.67 0.83 -27.17
N GLN A 135 6.48 1.29 -26.21
CA GLN A 135 7.71 2.02 -26.50
C GLN A 135 8.90 1.06 -26.71
N PRO A 136 9.78 1.31 -27.70
CA PRO A 136 10.82 0.36 -28.10
C PRO A 136 12.06 0.34 -27.18
N TYR A 137 12.13 1.25 -26.20
CA TYR A 137 13.31 1.38 -25.33
C TYR A 137 13.14 0.55 -24.06
N LEU A 138 14.21 -0.18 -23.71
CA LEU A 138 14.28 -1.05 -22.54
C LEU A 138 13.94 -0.33 -21.22
N ALA A 139 14.27 0.96 -21.11
CA ALA A 139 13.93 1.78 -19.94
C ALA A 139 12.40 1.99 -19.79
N TYR A 140 11.68 2.16 -20.91
CA TYR A 140 10.23 2.30 -20.88
C TYR A 140 9.54 0.96 -20.62
N GLU A 141 10.08 -0.13 -21.15
CA GLU A 141 9.61 -1.48 -20.80
C GLU A 141 9.77 -1.75 -19.30
N PHE A 142 10.90 -1.35 -18.70
CA PHE A 142 11.12 -1.44 -17.26
C PHE A 142 10.06 -0.67 -16.46
N ILE A 143 9.78 0.58 -16.84
CA ILE A 143 8.72 1.39 -16.21
C ILE A 143 7.36 0.72 -16.39
N SER A 144 7.06 0.25 -17.60
CA SER A 144 5.80 -0.39 -17.94
C SER A 144 5.56 -1.67 -17.15
N GLY A 145 6.55 -2.56 -17.07
CA GLY A 145 6.46 -3.83 -16.36
C GLY A 145 6.33 -3.69 -14.85
N THR A 146 7.10 -2.78 -14.25
CA THR A 146 6.98 -2.47 -12.80
C THR A 146 5.65 -1.80 -12.47
N SER A 147 5.20 -0.86 -13.31
CA SER A 147 3.92 -0.18 -13.15
C SER A 147 2.72 -1.11 -13.34
N LEU A 148 2.81 -2.11 -14.23
CA LEU A 148 1.74 -3.10 -14.40
C LEU A 148 1.46 -3.86 -13.10
N TYR A 149 2.51 -4.38 -12.48
CA TYR A 149 2.40 -5.11 -11.22
C TYR A 149 1.86 -4.20 -10.10
N LEU A 150 2.42 -2.99 -9.97
CA LEU A 150 1.98 -2.01 -8.98
C LEU A 150 0.53 -1.58 -9.18
N GLY A 151 0.09 -1.46 -10.43
CA GLY A 151 -1.28 -1.13 -10.79
C GLY A 151 -2.24 -2.20 -10.31
N PHE A 152 -2.00 -3.45 -10.72
CA PHE A 152 -2.85 -4.58 -10.33
C PHE A 152 -2.87 -4.79 -8.82
N ILE A 153 -1.73 -4.77 -8.14
CA ILE A 153 -1.69 -5.05 -6.71
C ILE A 153 -2.37 -3.94 -5.90
N ASN A 154 -2.26 -2.67 -6.31
CA ASN A 154 -2.96 -1.56 -5.65
C ASN A 154 -4.47 -1.61 -5.87
N LEU A 155 -4.92 -1.96 -7.07
CA LEU A 155 -6.33 -2.20 -7.32
C LEU A 155 -6.83 -3.38 -6.48
N PHE A 156 -6.07 -4.47 -6.42
CA PHE A 156 -6.41 -5.63 -5.60
C PHE A 156 -6.52 -5.25 -4.12
N ILE A 157 -5.54 -4.53 -3.55
CA ILE A 157 -5.60 -4.04 -2.17
C ILE A 157 -6.82 -3.16 -1.94
N GLY A 158 -7.07 -2.20 -2.84
CA GLY A 158 -8.20 -1.29 -2.72
C GLY A 158 -9.55 -2.02 -2.74
N VAL A 159 -9.75 -2.93 -3.70
CA VAL A 159 -10.98 -3.73 -3.81
C VAL A 159 -11.11 -4.71 -2.64
N PHE A 160 -10.03 -5.41 -2.29
CA PHE A 160 -10.04 -6.37 -1.19
C PHE A 160 -10.37 -5.69 0.13
N ASN A 161 -9.78 -4.53 0.43
CA ASN A 161 -10.11 -3.78 1.63
C ASN A 161 -11.53 -3.19 1.62
N LEU A 162 -12.25 -3.16 0.50
CA LEU A 162 -13.67 -2.75 0.46
C LEU A 162 -14.64 -3.93 0.70
N ILE A 163 -14.16 -5.16 0.84
CA ILE A 163 -15.00 -6.30 1.17
C ILE A 163 -15.65 -6.06 2.55
N PRO A 164 -16.98 -6.23 2.69
CA PRO A 164 -17.72 -5.92 3.93
C PRO A 164 -17.51 -6.98 5.02
N ALA A 165 -16.28 -7.15 5.49
CA ALA A 165 -15.90 -8.11 6.52
C ALA A 165 -14.83 -7.53 7.44
N PHE A 166 -14.94 -7.74 8.76
CA PHE A 166 -13.83 -7.45 9.66
C PHE A 166 -12.70 -8.47 9.45
N PRO A 167 -11.42 -8.05 9.54
CA PRO A 167 -10.91 -6.74 9.99
C PRO A 167 -10.72 -5.69 8.87
N LEU A 168 -11.25 -5.90 7.66
CA LEU A 168 -11.05 -5.02 6.50
C LEU A 168 -11.82 -3.70 6.64
N ASP A 169 -11.38 -2.68 5.90
CA ASP A 169 -12.00 -1.34 5.93
C ASP A 169 -13.47 -1.37 5.52
N GLY A 170 -13.83 -2.21 4.56
CA GLY A 170 -15.19 -2.41 4.07
C GLY A 170 -16.15 -2.87 5.17
N GLY A 171 -15.65 -3.58 6.19
CA GLY A 171 -16.41 -3.90 7.39
C GLY A 171 -16.77 -2.65 8.21
N ARG A 172 -15.83 -1.71 8.35
CA ARG A 172 -16.05 -0.41 9.02
C ARG A 172 -16.93 0.51 8.19
N VAL A 173 -16.77 0.52 6.86
CA VAL A 173 -17.65 1.20 5.91
C VAL A 173 -19.08 0.69 6.08
N LEU A 174 -19.30 -0.62 5.99
CA LEU A 174 -20.64 -1.20 6.16
C LEU A 174 -21.21 -0.90 7.55
N ARG A 175 -20.42 -1.07 8.61
CA ARG A 175 -20.82 -0.73 9.98
C ARG A 175 -21.33 0.71 10.01
N SER A 176 -20.54 1.68 9.54
CA SER A 176 -20.92 3.10 9.56
C SER A 176 -22.23 3.41 8.83
N LEU A 177 -22.59 2.63 7.80
CA LEU A 177 -23.87 2.80 7.11
C LEU A 177 -25.07 2.23 7.91
N ILE A 178 -24.84 1.29 8.83
CA ILE A 178 -25.88 0.65 9.64
C ILE A 178 -26.29 1.53 10.83
N TRP A 179 -25.32 2.20 11.48
CA TRP A 179 -25.56 3.01 12.69
C TRP A 179 -25.59 4.52 12.42
N TRP A 180 -25.83 4.91 11.17
CA TRP A 180 -25.76 6.28 10.66
C TRP A 180 -26.61 7.29 11.45
#